data_AF-A0A7W1RYR8-F1
#
_entry.id   AF-A0A7W1RYR8-F1
#
_cell.length_a   1.000
_cell.length_b   1.000
_cell.length_c   1.000
_cell.angle_alpha   90.00
_cell.angle_beta   90.00
_cell.angle_gamma   90.00
#
_symmetry.space_group_name_H-M   'P 1'
#
loop_
_entity.id
_entity.type
_entity.pdbx_description
1 polymer ?
#
loop_
_entity_poly.entity_id
_entity_poly.type
_entity_poly.pdbx_seq_one_letter_code
_entity_poly.pdbx_strand_id
1 'polypeptide(L)'
;DVITSLQAHGYGLAWFERGGDGSFTRHVIMDGPGHGEPCFSQPHAVALMDMDGDGQKDVVSGKRRWAHGPDGDPEPDAPAVLYWWKLSRAAGGVTWTPHRIDDDSGVGTQVEALDIDGDGLGDVVVGNKKGTFVFVQRR
;
A
#
# COMPACT_ATOMS: atom_id res chain seq x y z
N ASP A 1 9.79 -6.24 12.40
CA ASP A 1 9.17 -5.10 11.70
C ASP A 1 7.67 -5.26 11.63
N VAL A 2 6.93 -4.16 11.67
CA VAL A 2 5.48 -4.09 11.48
C VAL A 2 5.18 -3.03 10.43
N ILE A 3 4.33 -3.32 9.46
CA ILE A 3 3.82 -2.33 8.49
C ILE A 3 2.34 -2.11 8.82
N THR A 4 1.90 -0.86 8.83
CA THR A 4 0.49 -0.54 9.08
C THR A 4 0.07 0.77 8.44
N SER A 5 -1.20 0.83 8.06
CA SER A 5 -1.92 2.09 7.94
C SER A 5 -1.99 2.79 9.29
N LEU A 6 -1.86 4.11 9.31
CA LEU A 6 -1.98 4.91 10.54
C LEU A 6 -3.44 5.31 10.81
N GLN A 7 -4.18 5.68 9.76
CA GLN A 7 -5.61 5.97 9.82
C GLN A 7 -6.30 5.34 8.61
N ALA A 8 -7.01 4.23 8.83
CA ALA A 8 -7.63 3.43 7.77
C ALA A 8 -8.60 4.23 6.87
N HIS A 9 -9.22 5.29 7.40
CA HIS A 9 -10.10 6.22 6.68
C HIS A 9 -9.55 7.67 6.64
N GLY A 10 -8.31 7.88 7.09
CA GLY A 10 -7.61 9.16 7.10
C GLY A 10 -6.36 9.08 6.22
N TYR A 11 -5.22 9.56 6.70
CA TYR A 11 -3.95 9.44 5.96
C TYR A 11 -2.93 8.63 6.76
N GLY A 12 -1.93 8.14 6.06
CA GLY A 12 -0.72 7.61 6.66
C GLY A 12 -0.52 6.12 6.46
N LEU A 13 0.69 5.77 6.04
CA LEU A 13 1.23 4.43 5.94
C LEU A 13 2.61 4.45 6.59
N ALA A 14 2.90 3.52 7.48
CA ALA A 14 4.13 3.54 8.27
C ALA A 14 4.72 2.15 8.46
N TRP A 15 6.04 2.15 8.62
CA TRP A 15 6.83 1.02 9.05
C TRP A 15 7.33 1.26 10.48
N PHE A 16 7.15 0.27 11.34
CA PHE A 16 7.72 0.22 12.67
C PHE A 16 8.87 -0.78 12.66
N GLU A 17 10.08 -0.25 12.67
CA GLU A 17 11.32 -1.03 12.71
C GLU A 17 11.54 -1.59 14.11
N ARG A 18 11.75 -2.91 14.21
CA ARG A 18 12.00 -3.55 15.51
C ARG A 18 13.50 -3.50 15.84
N GLY A 19 13.86 -2.79 16.90
CA GLY A 19 15.20 -2.77 17.46
C GLY A 19 15.61 -4.10 18.11
N GLY A 20 16.92 -4.27 18.33
CA GLY A 20 17.48 -5.46 19.00
C GLY A 20 17.02 -5.62 20.45
N ASP A 21 16.69 -4.52 21.10
CA ASP A 21 16.12 -4.45 22.46
C ASP A 21 14.59 -4.71 22.48
N GLY A 22 13.96 -4.91 21.32
CA GLY A 22 12.52 -5.09 21.18
C GLY A 22 11.71 -3.80 21.11
N SER A 23 12.35 -2.63 21.16
CA SER A 23 11.68 -1.34 20.90
C SER A 23 11.27 -1.23 19.43
N PHE A 24 10.34 -0.30 19.14
CA PHE A 24 9.90 0.00 17.78
C PHE A 24 10.11 1.47 17.45
N THR A 25 10.81 1.73 16.34
CA THR A 25 10.96 3.08 15.79
C THR A 25 10.02 3.26 14.60
N ARG A 26 9.24 4.33 14.60
CA ARG A 26 8.31 4.64 13.50
C ARG A 26 9.02 5.37 12.37
N HIS A 27 8.83 4.87 11.15
CA HIS A 27 9.23 5.47 9.89
C HIS A 27 7.98 5.66 9.01
N VAL A 28 7.77 6.87 8.48
CA VAL A 28 6.60 7.18 7.65
C VAL A 28 6.92 6.85 6.19
N ILE A 29 6.05 6.07 5.55
CA ILE A 29 6.14 5.71 4.12
C ILE A 29 5.33 6.71 3.27
N MET A 30 4.12 7.01 3.72
CA MET A 30 3.22 8.00 3.13
C MET A 30 2.53 8.73 4.27
N ASP A 31 2.33 10.04 4.14
CA ASP A 31 1.61 10.86 5.10
C ASP A 31 0.43 11.58 4.41
N GLY A 32 -0.12 12.61 5.05
CA GLY A 32 -1.13 13.47 4.46
C GLY A 32 -0.60 14.55 3.50
N PRO A 33 -1.51 15.42 3.00
CA PRO A 33 -1.17 16.48 2.05
C PRO A 33 -0.01 17.36 2.52
N GLY A 34 0.91 17.68 1.60
CA GLY A 34 2.09 18.50 1.88
C GLY A 34 3.36 17.73 2.26
N HIS A 35 3.30 16.39 2.29
CA HIS A 35 4.44 15.52 2.65
C HIS A 35 5.06 14.75 1.46
N GLY A 36 4.69 15.09 0.23
CA GLY A 36 5.19 14.46 -1.00
C GLY A 36 4.18 13.52 -1.66
N GLU A 37 4.60 12.88 -2.75
CA GLU A 37 3.77 11.98 -3.57
C GLU A 37 4.34 10.54 -3.55
N PRO A 38 3.47 9.49 -3.60
CA PRO A 38 2.01 9.57 -3.64
C PRO A 38 1.43 10.00 -2.29
N CYS A 39 0.36 10.77 -2.32
CA CYS A 39 -0.45 11.11 -1.15
C CYS A 39 -1.91 10.76 -1.41
N PHE A 40 -2.50 9.87 -0.61
CA PHE A 40 -3.92 9.56 -0.70
C PHE A 40 -4.52 9.20 0.66
N SER A 41 -5.81 9.48 0.80
CA SER A 41 -6.57 9.12 1.99
C SER A 41 -7.07 7.67 1.94
N GLN A 42 -7.53 7.19 3.09
CA GLN A 42 -8.17 5.90 3.30
C GLN A 42 -7.31 4.67 2.90
N PRO A 43 -6.02 4.55 3.30
CA PRO A 43 -5.22 3.34 3.11
C PRO A 43 -5.71 2.22 4.02
N HIS A 44 -6.88 1.65 3.73
CA HIS A 44 -7.59 0.76 4.67
C HIS A 44 -6.94 -0.60 4.83
N ALA A 45 -6.40 -1.14 3.73
CA ALA A 45 -5.87 -2.50 3.68
C ALA A 45 -4.41 -2.45 3.22
N VAL A 46 -3.61 -3.35 3.78
CA VAL A 46 -2.19 -3.49 3.48
C VAL A 46 -1.87 -4.96 3.30
N ALA A 47 -1.12 -5.29 2.25
CA ALA A 47 -0.53 -6.61 2.02
C ALA A 47 0.99 -6.50 1.87
N LEU A 48 1.69 -7.62 2.04
CA LEU A 48 3.13 -7.74 1.88
C LEU A 48 3.46 -8.88 0.92
N MET A 49 4.17 -8.57 -0.17
CA MET A 49 4.63 -9.51 -1.18
C MET A 49 5.94 -9.01 -1.77
N ASP A 50 6.83 -9.92 -2.17
CA ASP A 50 7.99 -9.58 -2.99
C ASP A 50 7.51 -9.34 -4.43
N MET A 51 7.35 -8.07 -4.81
CA MET A 51 6.66 -7.71 -6.06
C MET A 51 7.59 -7.80 -7.26
N ASP A 52 8.89 -7.62 -7.08
CA ASP A 52 9.87 -7.61 -8.17
C ASP A 52 10.85 -8.79 -8.15
N GLY A 53 10.75 -9.68 -7.16
CA GLY A 53 11.54 -10.90 -7.04
C GLY A 53 12.94 -10.66 -6.49
N ASP A 54 13.16 -9.56 -5.75
CA ASP A 54 14.46 -9.24 -5.15
C ASP A 54 14.70 -9.92 -3.79
N GLY A 55 13.72 -10.67 -3.30
CA GLY A 55 13.74 -11.40 -2.04
C GLY A 55 13.30 -10.59 -0.83
N GLN A 56 12.96 -9.31 -1.00
CA GLN A 56 12.41 -8.47 0.05
C GLN A 56 10.90 -8.32 -0.10
N LYS A 57 10.18 -8.24 1.02
CA LYS A 57 8.74 -7.96 0.97
C LYS A 57 8.49 -6.47 0.81
N ASP A 58 7.74 -6.15 -0.22
CA ASP A 58 7.22 -4.82 -0.53
C ASP A 58 5.84 -4.62 0.09
N VAL A 59 5.37 -3.37 0.09
CA VAL A 59 4.04 -3.01 0.61
C VAL A 59 3.07 -2.83 -0.53
N VAL A 60 1.87 -3.41 -0.46
CA VAL A 60 0.76 -3.16 -1.38
C VAL A 60 -0.39 -2.50 -0.62
N SER A 61 -0.87 -1.36 -1.11
CA SER A 61 -2.00 -0.65 -0.53
C SER A 61 -2.61 0.32 -1.54
N GLY A 62 -3.68 1.00 -1.16
CA GLY A 62 -4.37 1.93 -2.04
C GLY A 62 -5.48 2.66 -1.31
N LYS A 63 -6.15 3.57 -2.02
CA LYS A 63 -7.27 4.33 -1.48
C LYS A 63 -8.52 3.45 -1.45
N ARG A 64 -9.16 3.36 -0.28
CA ARG A 64 -10.53 2.88 -0.21
C ARG A 64 -11.49 3.97 -0.69
N ARG A 65 -12.42 3.58 -1.56
CA ARG A 65 -13.49 4.48 -2.02
C ARG A 65 -14.68 4.43 -1.08
N TRP A 66 -15.09 5.60 -0.59
CA TRP A 66 -16.30 5.80 0.23
C TRP A 66 -16.37 4.85 1.43
N ALA A 67 -15.41 4.87 2.35
CA ALA A 67 -15.50 4.04 3.55
C ALA A 67 -16.75 4.38 4.38
N HIS A 68 -17.05 5.67 4.53
CA HIS A 68 -18.23 6.22 5.19
C HIS A 68 -19.18 6.95 4.21
N GLY A 69 -19.20 6.55 2.94
CA GLY A 69 -20.04 7.18 1.92
C GLY A 69 -19.38 8.38 1.23
N PRO A 70 -20.13 9.11 0.38
CA PRO A 70 -19.58 10.20 -0.44
C PRO A 70 -19.21 11.47 0.35
N ASP A 71 -19.70 11.63 1.59
CA ASP A 71 -19.49 12.87 2.38
C ASP A 71 -18.71 12.63 3.69
N GLY A 72 -18.32 11.38 3.98
CA GLY A 72 -17.88 10.98 5.31
C GLY A 72 -16.36 10.93 5.54
N ASP A 73 -15.56 10.95 4.47
CA ASP A 73 -14.11 10.76 4.53
C ASP A 73 -13.35 11.88 3.80
N PRO A 74 -12.08 12.14 4.14
CA PRO A 74 -11.24 13.05 3.37
C PRO A 74 -11.14 12.62 1.91
N GLU A 75 -11.29 13.57 0.99
CA GLU A 75 -11.17 13.38 -0.45
C GLU A 75 -11.97 12.15 -0.95
N PRO A 76 -13.29 12.10 -0.70
CA PRO A 76 -14.10 10.91 -0.94
C PRO A 76 -14.17 10.54 -2.43
N ASP A 77 -14.04 11.54 -3.30
CA ASP A 77 -14.07 11.41 -4.76
C ASP A 77 -12.69 11.52 -5.43
N ALA A 78 -11.59 11.60 -4.66
CA ALA A 78 -10.26 11.47 -5.24
C ALA A 78 -10.04 10.07 -5.83
N PRO A 79 -9.11 9.92 -6.80
CA PRO A 79 -8.90 8.67 -7.52
C PRO A 79 -8.68 7.47 -6.58
N ALA A 80 -9.34 6.35 -6.88
CA ALA A 80 -9.21 5.12 -6.13
C ALA A 80 -7.90 4.43 -6.55
N VAL A 81 -6.77 4.98 -6.12
CA VAL A 81 -5.46 4.50 -6.54
C VAL A 81 -5.06 3.20 -5.86
N LEU A 82 -4.31 2.38 -6.58
CA LEU A 82 -3.66 1.16 -6.09
C LEU A 82 -2.15 1.26 -6.37
N TYR A 83 -1.34 0.99 -5.36
CA TYR A 83 0.11 1.13 -5.38
C TYR A 83 0.81 -0.05 -4.71
N TRP A 84 2.05 -0.26 -5.10
CA TRP A 84 3.02 -0.95 -4.25
C TRP A 84 4.25 -0.07 -3.98
N TRP A 85 4.95 -0.30 -2.88
CA TRP A 85 6.17 0.43 -2.51
C TRP A 85 7.32 -0.56 -2.42
N LYS A 86 8.29 -0.41 -3.32
CA LYS A 86 9.52 -1.20 -3.32
C LYS A 86 10.37 -0.89 -2.10
N LEU A 87 10.75 -1.91 -1.35
CA LEU A 87 11.73 -1.82 -0.27
C LEU A 87 13.16 -1.88 -0.81
N SER A 88 13.97 -0.88 -0.48
CA SER A 88 15.43 -0.97 -0.67
C SER A 88 16.14 -0.74 0.65
N ARG A 89 17.06 -1.66 0.98
CA ARG A 89 17.93 -1.58 2.15
C ARG A 89 19.37 -1.47 1.68
N ALA A 90 19.97 -0.30 1.81
CA ALA A 90 21.37 -0.05 1.46
C ALA A 90 22.14 0.52 2.66
N ALA A 91 23.47 0.64 2.55
CA ALA A 91 24.29 1.26 3.59
C ALA A 91 23.86 2.70 3.93
N GLY A 92 23.15 3.37 3.02
CA GLY A 92 22.58 4.71 3.23
C GLY A 92 21.21 4.74 3.93
N GLY A 93 20.64 3.59 4.30
CA GLY A 93 19.35 3.49 4.98
C GLY A 93 18.29 2.69 4.22
N VAL A 94 17.04 2.89 4.63
CA VAL A 94 15.86 2.23 4.06
C VAL A 94 15.07 3.23 3.22
N THR A 95 14.70 2.86 2.00
CA THR A 95 13.82 3.66 1.15
C THR A 95 12.64 2.84 0.65
N TRP A 96 11.50 3.52 0.51
CA TRP A 96 10.27 2.96 -0.05
C TRP A 96 9.93 3.70 -1.34
N THR A 97 10.07 3.04 -2.49
CA THR A 97 9.83 3.65 -3.80
C THR A 97 8.44 3.29 -4.33
N PRO A 98 7.54 4.26 -4.53
CA PRO A 98 6.16 3.99 -4.96
C PRO A 98 6.07 3.62 -6.45
N HIS A 99 5.24 2.63 -6.75
CA HIS A 99 4.87 2.19 -8.10
C HIS A 99 3.34 2.10 -8.20
N ARG A 100 2.75 2.89 -9.11
CA ARG A 100 1.30 2.85 -9.32
C ARG A 100 0.92 1.63 -10.14
N ILE A 101 -0.05 0.87 -9.64
CA ILE A 101 -0.66 -0.27 -10.35
C ILE A 101 -1.82 0.24 -11.21
N ASP A 102 -2.71 1.03 -10.61
CA ASP A 102 -3.93 1.51 -11.24
C ASP A 102 -4.47 2.76 -10.50
N ASP A 103 -5.33 3.57 -11.13
CA ASP A 103 -5.87 4.80 -10.56
C ASP A 103 -7.40 4.81 -10.32
N ASP A 104 -8.13 3.72 -10.62
CA ASP A 104 -9.58 3.65 -10.42
C ASP A 104 -10.12 2.35 -9.79
N SER A 105 -9.23 1.45 -9.36
CA SER A 105 -9.58 0.20 -8.67
C SER A 105 -9.58 0.33 -7.15
N GLY A 106 -8.51 0.87 -6.56
CA GLY A 106 -8.35 1.08 -5.13
C GLY A 106 -8.37 -0.20 -4.29
N VAL A 107 -8.46 -0.04 -2.97
CA VAL A 107 -8.61 -1.18 -2.04
C VAL A 107 -10.00 -1.21 -1.40
N GLY A 108 -10.36 -2.38 -0.85
CA GLY A 108 -11.56 -2.55 -0.04
C GLY A 108 -11.27 -2.58 1.45
N THR A 109 -11.93 -3.49 2.15
CA THR A 109 -11.53 -3.90 3.51
C THR A 109 -10.27 -4.76 3.49
N GLN A 110 -9.88 -5.28 2.33
CA GLN A 110 -8.79 -6.23 2.13
C GLN A 110 -8.13 -5.98 0.75
N VAL A 111 -6.86 -6.35 0.65
CA VAL A 111 -6.08 -6.49 -0.58
C VAL A 111 -5.23 -7.75 -0.39
N GLU A 112 -5.09 -8.56 -1.43
CA GLU A 112 -4.22 -9.73 -1.42
C GLU A 112 -3.14 -9.55 -2.49
N ALA A 113 -1.91 -9.93 -2.15
CA ALA A 113 -0.78 -9.91 -3.06
C ALA A 113 -0.05 -11.26 -2.99
N LEU A 114 0.05 -11.95 -4.13
CA LEU A 114 0.59 -13.30 -4.26
C LEU A 114 0.85 -13.62 -5.75
N ASP A 115 1.64 -14.64 -6.03
CA ASP A 115 1.82 -15.19 -7.38
C ASP A 115 0.61 -16.08 -7.75
N ILE A 116 -0.29 -15.58 -8.61
CA ILE A 116 -1.56 -16.25 -8.94
C ILE A 116 -1.40 -17.14 -10.16
N ASP A 117 -0.60 -16.71 -11.13
CA ASP A 117 -0.41 -17.44 -12.39
C ASP A 117 0.83 -18.33 -12.43
N GLY A 118 1.66 -18.30 -11.38
CA GLY A 118 2.80 -19.19 -11.17
C GLY A 118 4.07 -18.74 -11.90
N ASP A 119 4.18 -17.48 -12.31
CA ASP A 119 5.33 -16.94 -13.03
C ASP A 119 6.43 -16.38 -12.10
N GLY A 120 6.19 -16.40 -10.79
CA GLY A 120 7.11 -15.95 -9.75
C GLY A 120 7.10 -14.44 -9.50
N LEU A 121 6.17 -13.68 -10.10
CA LEU A 121 5.96 -12.27 -9.81
C LEU A 121 4.75 -12.05 -8.89
N GLY A 122 4.73 -10.92 -8.19
CA GLY A 122 3.60 -10.55 -7.35
C GLY A 122 2.42 -10.03 -8.16
N ASP A 123 1.27 -10.70 -8.06
CA ASP A 123 -0.02 -10.23 -8.57
C ASP A 123 -0.86 -9.61 -7.44
N VAL A 124 -1.87 -8.81 -7.79
CA VAL A 124 -2.73 -8.13 -6.80
C VAL A 124 -4.20 -8.37 -7.07
N VAL A 125 -4.94 -8.76 -6.03
CA VAL A 125 -6.40 -8.91 -6.05
C VAL A 125 -7.04 -7.92 -5.09
N VAL A 126 -8.03 -7.19 -5.60
CA VAL A 126 -8.83 -6.25 -4.81
C VAL A 126 -10.32 -6.47 -5.05
N GLY A 127 -11.12 -6.28 -4.00
CA GLY A 127 -12.58 -6.28 -4.06
C GLY A 127 -13.14 -5.13 -3.25
N ASN A 128 -13.91 -4.24 -3.89
CA ASN A 128 -14.49 -3.07 -3.25
C ASN A 128 -15.69 -2.50 -4.04
N LYS A 129 -16.12 -1.27 -3.71
CA LYS A 129 -17.27 -0.60 -4.34
C LYS A 129 -17.10 -0.30 -5.84
N LYS A 130 -15.88 -0.34 -6.37
CA LYS A 130 -15.55 -0.21 -7.79
C LYS A 130 -15.65 -1.54 -8.53
N GLY A 131 -15.64 -2.67 -7.83
CA GLY A 131 -15.69 -4.01 -8.41
C GLY A 131 -14.64 -4.94 -7.82
N THR A 132 -14.39 -6.02 -8.55
CA THR A 132 -13.33 -6.99 -8.26
C THR A 132 -12.33 -6.98 -9.41
N PHE A 133 -11.05 -6.83 -9.08
CA PHE A 133 -9.98 -6.70 -10.05
C PHE A 133 -8.85 -7.68 -9.72
N VAL A 134 -8.22 -8.21 -10.76
CA VAL A 134 -6.99 -9.00 -10.69
C VAL A 134 -5.96 -8.32 -11.59
N PHE A 135 -4.85 -7.90 -11.01
CA PHE A 135 -3.73 -7.30 -11.71
C PHE A 135 -2.59 -8.31 -11.76
N VAL A 136 -2.31 -8.82 -12.96
CA VAL A 136 -1.23 -9.78 -13.19
C VAL A 136 0.00 -9.04 -13.68
N GLN A 137 1.12 -9.21 -12.98
CA GLN A 137 2.37 -8.58 -13.37
C GLN A 137 2.99 -9.29 -14.58
N ARG A 138 3.69 -8.55 -15.45
CA ARG A 138 4.38 -9.10 -16.62
C ARG A 138 5.76 -8.45 -16.76
N ARG A 139 6.74 -9.21 -17.27
CA ARG A 139 8.07 -8.71 -17.66
C ARG A 139 8.10 -8.21 -19.10
#